data_AF-A0A261WDE2-F1
#
_entry.id   AF-A0A261WDE2-F1
#
_cell.length_a   1.000
_cell.length_b   1.000
_cell.length_c   1.000
_cell.angle_alpha   90.00
_cell.angle_beta   90.00
_cell.angle_gamma   90.00
#
_symmetry.space_group_name_H-M   'P 1'
#
loop_
_entity.id
_entity.type
_entity.pdbx_description
1 polymer ?
#
loop_
_entity_poly.entity_id
_entity_poly.type
_entity_poly.pdbx_seq_one_letter_code
_entity_poly.pdbx_strand_id
1 'polypeptide(L)'
;RSSLRQALILAPPSAGGSSWMKRFGEYSDAFASGWMMLRGTRRRRGVDRGFVLSDHADWPGLLWAIEQTGAERVMVTHGSVGILVRYLRELGLDAQGFSTEYGDEEDSNPTAAEPEATTAGEAQS
;
A
#
# COMPACT_ATOMS: atom_id res chain seq x y z
N ARG A 1 11.87 26.93 -16.44
CA ARG A 1 11.18 26.97 -15.12
C ARG A 1 9.68 27.25 -15.25
N SER A 2 9.22 28.12 -16.16
CA SER A 2 7.79 28.40 -16.38
C SER A 2 6.94 27.16 -16.71
N SER A 3 7.46 26.20 -17.48
CA SER A 3 6.73 24.98 -17.88
C SER A 3 6.38 24.02 -16.75
N LEU A 4 7.09 24.04 -15.62
CA LEU A 4 6.82 23.14 -14.49
C LEU A 4 5.66 23.62 -13.61
N ARG A 5 5.28 24.89 -13.67
CA ARG A 5 4.19 25.45 -12.85
C ARG A 5 2.80 24.87 -13.20
N GLN A 6 2.68 24.20 -14.34
CA GLN A 6 1.43 23.58 -14.81
C GLN A 6 1.59 22.09 -15.09
N ALA A 7 2.73 21.49 -14.72
CA ALA A 7 3.02 20.10 -14.99
C ALA A 7 2.42 19.18 -13.91
N LEU A 8 1.91 18.03 -14.33
CA LEU A 8 1.71 16.88 -13.45
C LEU A 8 2.99 16.03 -13.48
N ILE A 9 3.59 15.82 -12.31
CA ILE A 9 4.83 15.05 -12.18
C ILE A 9 4.51 13.74 -11.48
N LEU A 10 4.87 12.64 -12.12
CA LEU A 10 4.79 11.30 -11.54
C LEU A 10 6.19 10.88 -11.08
N ALA A 11 6.30 10.45 -9.85
CA ALA A 11 7.56 10.06 -9.23
C ALA A 11 7.35 8.86 -8.28
N PRO A 12 8.38 8.02 -8.09
CA PRO A 12 8.30 6.93 -7.13
C PRO A 12 8.20 7.46 -5.68
N PRO A 13 7.74 6.64 -4.71
CA PRO A 13 7.63 7.06 -3.31
C PRO A 13 8.94 7.60 -2.71
N SER A 14 10.10 7.11 -3.16
CA SER A 14 11.43 7.56 -2.73
C SER A 14 11.74 9.03 -3.08
N ALA A 15 10.97 9.65 -3.96
CA ALA A 15 11.09 11.07 -4.24
C ALA A 15 10.52 11.95 -3.11
N GLY A 16 9.54 11.44 -2.35
CA GLY A 16 8.91 12.16 -1.24
C GLY A 16 9.94 12.53 -0.16
N GLY A 17 9.94 13.79 0.27
CA GLY A 17 10.89 14.30 1.27
C GLY A 17 12.35 14.43 0.81
N SER A 18 12.68 13.99 -0.41
CA SER A 18 14.05 14.07 -0.94
C SER A 18 14.43 15.49 -1.41
N SER A 19 15.73 15.74 -1.57
CA SER A 19 16.23 17.01 -2.11
C SER A 19 15.79 17.29 -3.55
N TRP A 20 15.35 16.27 -4.29
CA TRP A 20 14.83 16.39 -5.64
C TRP A 20 13.57 17.28 -5.69
N MET A 21 12.73 17.26 -4.65
CA MET A 21 11.50 18.06 -4.56
C MET A 21 11.75 19.58 -4.57
N LYS A 22 12.94 20.03 -4.16
CA LYS A 22 13.32 21.47 -4.15
C LYS A 22 13.28 22.12 -5.54
N ARG A 23 13.23 21.32 -6.61
CA ARG A 23 13.18 21.79 -8.01
C ARG A 23 11.82 22.39 -8.41
N PHE A 24 10.75 22.08 -7.68
CA PHE A 24 9.38 22.41 -8.07
C PHE A 24 8.80 23.69 -7.44
N GLY A 25 9.49 24.29 -6.46
CA GLY A 25 9.04 25.53 -5.83
C GLY A 25 7.77 25.30 -4.99
N GLU A 26 6.74 26.12 -5.20
CA GLU A 26 5.41 25.86 -4.63
C GLU A 26 4.70 24.77 -5.44
N TYR A 27 4.36 23.68 -4.77
CA TYR A 27 3.63 22.54 -5.35
C TYR A 27 2.56 22.07 -4.36
N SER A 28 1.56 21.36 -4.87
CA SER A 28 0.71 20.49 -4.06
C SER A 28 1.08 19.05 -4.34
N ASP A 29 1.08 18.21 -3.32
CA ASP A 29 1.41 16.80 -3.46
C ASP A 29 0.22 15.86 -3.32
N ALA A 30 0.40 14.65 -3.85
CA ALA A 30 -0.57 13.60 -3.66
C ALA A 30 0.11 12.23 -3.69
N PHE A 31 -0.54 11.26 -3.04
CA PHE A 31 -0.10 9.88 -3.05
C PHE A 31 -1.23 8.98 -3.57
N ALA A 32 -0.92 8.10 -4.52
CA ALA A 32 -1.85 7.12 -5.06
C ALA A 32 -1.45 5.73 -4.55
N SER A 33 -2.31 5.11 -3.73
CA SER A 33 -2.06 3.78 -3.14
C SER A 33 -3.35 3.22 -2.55
N GLY A 34 -3.50 1.89 -2.53
CA GLY A 34 -4.65 1.22 -1.90
C GLY A 34 -4.80 1.60 -0.43
N TRP A 35 -3.67 1.81 0.25
CA TRP A 35 -3.62 2.24 1.64
C TRP A 35 -4.16 3.65 1.89
N MET A 36 -4.40 4.46 0.84
CA MET A 36 -5.07 5.75 0.98
C MET A 36 -6.56 5.60 1.36
N MET A 37 -7.11 4.39 1.28
CA MET A 37 -8.42 4.06 1.85
C MET A 37 -8.39 4.10 3.39
N LEU A 38 -7.24 3.85 4.02
CA LEU A 38 -7.08 3.86 5.47
C LEU A 38 -6.85 5.28 5.99
N ARG A 39 -7.75 5.74 6.87
CA ARG A 39 -7.66 7.05 7.54
C ARG A 39 -6.31 7.26 8.25
N GLY A 40 -5.76 6.21 8.86
CA GLY A 40 -4.49 6.25 9.56
C GLY A 40 -3.31 6.56 8.64
N THR A 41 -3.18 5.82 7.53
CA THR A 41 -2.09 5.99 6.56
C THR A 41 -2.15 7.36 5.90
N ARG A 42 -3.34 7.78 5.46
CA ARG A 42 -3.54 9.12 4.86
C ARG A 42 -3.09 10.23 5.82
N ARG A 43 -3.44 10.12 7.12
CA ARG A 43 -3.04 11.12 8.11
C ARG A 43 -1.53 11.13 8.39
N ARG A 44 -0.89 9.96 8.48
CA ARG A 44 0.56 9.85 8.78
C ARG A 44 1.44 10.36 7.64
N ARG A 45 1.01 10.20 6.39
CA ARG A 45 1.77 10.62 5.20
C ARG A 45 1.84 12.13 5.01
N GLY A 46 0.89 12.89 5.55
CA GLY A 46 0.92 14.36 5.52
C GLY A 46 0.81 15.00 4.13
N VAL A 47 0.32 14.26 3.13
CA VAL A 47 0.11 14.76 1.76
C VAL A 47 -1.18 15.57 1.64
N ASP A 48 -1.24 16.52 0.70
CA ASP A 48 -2.42 17.35 0.45
C ASP A 48 -3.60 16.51 -0.03
N ARG A 49 -3.34 15.49 -0.85
CA ARG A 49 -4.36 14.55 -1.37
C ARG A 49 -3.90 13.09 -1.36
N GLY A 50 -4.83 12.19 -1.02
CA GLY A 50 -4.66 10.75 -1.16
C GLY A 50 -5.66 10.21 -2.19
N PHE A 51 -5.18 9.38 -3.11
CA PHE A 51 -6.00 8.67 -4.09
C PHE A 51 -5.95 7.17 -3.80
N VAL A 52 -7.12 6.55 -3.66
CA VAL A 52 -7.22 5.10 -3.47
C VAL A 52 -6.98 4.43 -4.82
N LEU A 53 -5.88 3.69 -4.92
CA LEU A 53 -5.50 2.98 -6.14
C LEU A 53 -4.67 1.74 -5.81
N SER A 54 -5.20 0.57 -6.13
CA SER A 54 -4.51 -0.72 -6.05
C SER A 54 -4.91 -1.59 -7.24
N ASP A 55 -4.10 -2.61 -7.50
CA ASP A 55 -4.37 -3.71 -8.42
C ASP A 55 -5.15 -4.87 -7.77
N HIS A 56 -5.34 -4.86 -6.45
CA HIS A 56 -6.18 -5.83 -5.74
C HIS A 56 -7.67 -5.68 -6.05
N ALA A 57 -8.37 -6.81 -6.12
CA ALA A 57 -9.82 -6.86 -6.20
C ALA A 57 -10.48 -6.40 -4.89
N ASP A 58 -11.61 -5.72 -5.02
CA ASP A 58 -12.50 -5.49 -3.90
C ASP A 58 -13.33 -6.74 -3.59
N TRP A 59 -14.09 -6.70 -2.49
CA TRP A 59 -14.86 -7.86 -2.03
C TRP A 59 -15.87 -8.37 -3.08
N PRO A 60 -16.72 -7.53 -3.70
CA PRO A 60 -17.60 -7.98 -4.77
C PRO A 60 -16.85 -8.55 -5.98
N GLY A 61 -15.77 -7.89 -6.42
CA GLY A 61 -14.97 -8.36 -7.56
C GLY A 61 -14.29 -9.71 -7.28
N LEU A 62 -13.81 -9.93 -6.06
CA LEU A 62 -13.23 -11.19 -5.62
C LEU A 62 -14.27 -12.32 -5.63
N LEU A 63 -15.45 -12.09 -5.05
CA LEU A 63 -16.51 -13.10 -5.02
C LEU A 63 -17.01 -13.44 -6.43
N TRP A 64 -17.20 -12.42 -7.27
CA TRP A 64 -17.55 -12.61 -8.67
C TRP A 64 -16.49 -13.45 -9.39
N ALA A 65 -15.21 -13.14 -9.22
CA ALA A 65 -14.13 -13.89 -9.85
C ALA A 65 -14.13 -15.37 -9.41
N ILE A 66 -14.29 -15.64 -8.11
CA ILE A 66 -14.40 -17.00 -7.56
C ILE A 66 -15.59 -17.73 -8.20
N GLU A 67 -16.76 -17.10 -8.24
CA GLU A 67 -17.95 -17.70 -8.86
C GLU A 67 -17.72 -18.04 -10.34
N GLN A 68 -17.12 -17.13 -11.11
CA GLN A 68 -16.84 -17.36 -12.53
C GLN A 68 -15.83 -18.49 -12.77
N THR A 69 -15.04 -18.88 -11.78
CA THR A 69 -14.15 -20.05 -11.92
C THR A 69 -14.89 -21.39 -11.90
N GLY A 70 -16.07 -21.45 -11.28
CA GLY A 70 -16.77 -22.71 -11.02
C GLY A 70 -16.03 -23.64 -10.06
N ALA A 71 -15.06 -23.15 -9.29
CA ALA A 71 -14.27 -23.97 -8.38
C ALA A 71 -15.11 -24.49 -7.20
N GLU A 72 -15.07 -25.81 -6.97
CA GLU A 72 -15.72 -26.45 -5.81
C GLU A 72 -14.88 -26.32 -4.53
N ARG A 73 -13.55 -26.18 -4.70
CA ARG A 73 -12.58 -26.00 -3.62
C ARG A 73 -11.79 -24.71 -3.82
N VAL A 74 -11.69 -23.90 -2.76
CA VAL A 74 -10.99 -22.61 -2.79
C VAL A 74 -9.95 -22.53 -1.66
N MET A 75 -8.68 -22.37 -2.02
CA MET A 75 -7.59 -22.17 -1.06
C MET A 75 -7.30 -20.68 -0.93
N VAL A 76 -7.47 -20.14 0.27
CA VAL A 76 -7.34 -18.71 0.56
C VAL A 76 -6.01 -18.43 1.24
N THR A 77 -5.22 -17.51 0.67
CA THR A 77 -4.00 -16.97 1.28
C THR A 77 -4.07 -15.44 1.34
N HIS A 78 -3.27 -14.85 2.21
CA HIS A 78 -3.16 -13.40 2.46
C HIS A 78 -4.47 -12.69 2.85
N GLY A 79 -4.34 -11.47 3.37
CA GLY A 79 -5.49 -10.64 3.75
C GLY A 79 -6.35 -11.26 4.86
N SER A 80 -7.67 -11.05 4.78
CA SER A 80 -8.63 -11.51 5.80
C SER A 80 -9.07 -12.96 5.57
N VAL A 81 -8.10 -13.89 5.59
CA VAL A 81 -8.28 -15.33 5.27
C VAL A 81 -9.50 -15.93 5.99
N GLY A 82 -9.58 -15.78 7.31
CA GLY A 82 -10.66 -16.39 8.11
C GLY A 82 -12.06 -15.89 7.74
N ILE A 83 -12.17 -14.61 7.35
CA ILE A 83 -13.45 -14.01 6.94
C ILE A 83 -13.91 -14.62 5.61
N LEU A 84 -13.01 -14.66 4.62
CA LEU A 84 -13.33 -15.21 3.30
C LEU A 84 -13.63 -16.71 3.35
N VAL A 85 -12.81 -17.49 4.05
CA VAL A 85 -13.03 -18.94 4.21
C VAL A 85 -14.39 -19.21 4.84
N ARG A 86 -14.75 -18.49 5.91
CA ARG A 86 -16.06 -18.64 6.53
C ARG A 86 -17.19 -18.32 5.55
N TYR A 87 -17.11 -17.20 4.86
CA TYR A 87 -18.14 -16.77 3.91
C TYR A 87 -18.35 -17.78 2.77
N LEU A 88 -17.26 -18.27 2.15
CA LEU A 88 -17.36 -19.25 1.07
C LEU A 88 -17.94 -20.59 1.54
N ARG A 89 -17.64 -21.01 2.78
CA ARG A 89 -18.27 -22.19 3.39
C ARG A 89 -19.75 -22.01 3.63
N GLU A 90 -20.20 -20.81 4.03
CA GLU A 90 -21.62 -20.49 4.15
C GLU A 90 -22.35 -20.58 2.79
N LEU A 91 -21.62 -20.38 1.68
CA LEU A 91 -22.11 -20.60 0.31
C LEU A 91 -22.02 -22.06 -0.17
N GLY A 92 -21.51 -22.98 0.67
CA GLY A 92 -21.41 -24.41 0.35
C GLY A 92 -20.12 -24.85 -0.34
N LEU A 93 -19.12 -23.96 -0.47
CA LEU A 93 -17.82 -24.30 -1.07
C LEU A 93 -16.87 -24.94 -0.04
N ASP A 94 -15.98 -25.82 -0.51
CA ASP A 94 -14.85 -26.32 0.29
C ASP A 94 -13.73 -25.27 0.33
N ALA A 95 -13.86 -24.29 1.21
CA ALA A 95 -12.85 -23.25 1.40
C ALA A 95 -11.92 -23.53 2.58
N GLN A 96 -10.62 -23.29 2.42
CA GLN A 96 -9.62 -23.50 3.47
C GLN A 96 -8.54 -22.42 3.42
N GLY A 97 -8.01 -22.04 4.59
CA GLY A 97 -6.84 -21.17 4.67
C GLY A 97 -5.59 -21.95 4.27
N PHE A 98 -4.72 -21.33 3.50
CA PHE A 98 -3.44 -21.88 3.09
C PHE A 98 -2.33 -20.91 3.49
N SER A 99 -1.38 -21.40 4.32
CA SER A 99 -0.22 -20.61 4.71
C SER A 99 0.88 -20.84 3.68
N THR A 100 1.31 -19.77 3.03
CA THR A 100 2.47 -19.76 2.11
C THR A 100 3.71 -19.32 2.86
N GLU A 101 4.89 -19.83 2.47
CA GLU A 101 6.20 -19.34 2.97
C GLU A 101 6.58 -17.97 2.40
N TYR A 102 5.89 -17.52 1.35
CA TYR A 102 5.96 -16.17 0.80
C TYR A 102 4.81 -15.34 1.37
N GLY A 103 5.07 -14.14 1.91
CA GLY A 103 4.00 -13.24 2.37
C GLY A 103 4.34 -12.17 3.41
N ASP A 104 5.39 -12.37 4.21
CA ASP A 104 5.71 -11.45 5.32
C ASP A 104 6.34 -10.12 4.85
N GLU A 105 6.62 -9.97 3.55
CA GLU A 105 7.30 -8.80 3.00
C GLU A 105 6.35 -7.62 2.70
N GLU A 106 5.05 -7.85 2.50
CA GLU A 106 4.09 -6.79 2.13
C GLU A 106 3.59 -5.94 3.31
N ASP A 107 3.72 -6.43 4.54
CA ASP A 107 3.43 -5.65 5.76
C ASP A 107 4.61 -4.77 6.21
N SER A 108 5.74 -4.82 5.50
CA SER A 108 6.85 -3.90 5.73
C SER A 108 6.51 -2.52 5.16
N ASN A 109 5.79 -1.74 5.95
CA ASN A 109 5.57 -0.31 5.76
C ASN A 109 6.89 0.39 5.33
N PRO A 110 7.07 0.79 4.06
CA PRO A 110 8.33 1.39 3.58
C PRO A 110 8.51 2.84 4.06
N THR A 111 7.73 3.26 5.07
CA THR A 111 7.74 4.61 5.64
C THR A 111 8.24 4.67 7.07
N ALA A 112 8.62 3.54 7.67
CA ALA A 112 9.37 3.53 8.92
C ALA A 112 10.88 3.58 8.60
N ALA A 113 11.33 4.59 7.86
CA ALA A 113 12.73 4.98 7.95
C ALA A 113 12.89 5.67 9.32
N GLU A 114 13.33 4.90 10.32
CA GLU A 114 13.84 5.47 11.56
C GLU A 114 14.99 6.43 11.22
N PRO A 115 15.07 7.62 11.84
CA PRO A 115 16.24 8.45 11.67
C PRO A 115 17.44 7.70 12.27
N GLU A 116 18.43 7.38 11.44
CA GLU A 116 19.73 6.90 11.89
C GLU A 116 20.24 7.82 13.00
N ALA A 117 20.36 7.27 14.21
CA ALA A 117 21.04 7.93 15.31
C ALA A 117 22.49 8.19 14.88
N THR A 118 22.80 9.44 14.55
CA THR A 118 24.18 9.89 14.37
C THR A 118 24.89 9.75 15.71
N THR A 119 25.69 8.69 15.84
CA THR A 119 26.70 8.57 16.88
C THR A 119 27.75 9.65 16.66
N ALA A 120 27.67 10.73 17.44
CA ALA A 120 28.73 11.72 17.53
C ALA A 120 29.93 11.07 18.24
N GLY A 121 30.88 10.59 17.45
CA GLY A 121 32.22 10.23 17.91
C GLY A 121 33.03 11.49 18.25
N GLU A 122 33.79 11.36 19.33
CA GLU A 122 34.68 12.36 19.92
C GLU A 122 35.69 12.96 18.93
N ALA A 123 36.00 14.24 19.10
CA ALA A 123 37.27 14.82 18.67
C ALA A 123 37.80 15.75 19.78
N GLN A 124 38.98 15.38 20.25
CA GLN A 124 39.81 15.99 21.27
C GLN A 124 40.14 17.47 20.99
N SER A 125 40.28 18.26 22.06
CA SER A 125 41.38 19.21 22.28
C SER A 125 41.47 19.54 23.78
#